data_AF-F9Q8K6-F1
#
_entry.id   AF-F9Q8K6-F1
#
_cell.length_a   1.000
_cell.length_b   1.000
_cell.length_c   1.000
_cell.angle_alpha   90.00
_cell.angle_beta   90.00
_cell.angle_gamma   90.00
#
_symmetry.space_group_name_H-M   'P 1'
#
loop_
_entity.id
_entity.type
_entity.pdbx_description
1 polymer ?
#
loop_
_entity_poly.entity_id
_entity_poly.type
_entity_poly.pdbx_seq_one_letter_code
_entity_poly.pdbx_strand_id
1 'polypeptide(L)'
;MNRRNFIQLGATSILALSASRFAFAKSDTQVDLRIVATTDIHSFLTDFDYYKDAPTEKFGFTRAANLIRQARQEVKNSVLVDNGDLIQGNPIADYQAAKGYKEGKPNPAIDCLNAMHYDVGTLGNHEFNYGLGYLADVIKQAKFPMINANVVKAGTAEPYFTPYVIQTKEVVDSQGKTHKLNIGYIGFVPPQIMVWDKANLQGKVETRDIVKTAQKYVPEMKQKGADIIVALAHTGPSDEPYQEGAENSAFYLADVPHIDAVIFGHSHRLFPNKEFAKSPNADIAKGTVKGIPESMAGYWANNISVIDLTLAQHNGKWLVADGKAVLRPIYDAENKKRPRKAMLNWLHC
;
A
#
# COMPACT_ATOMS: atom_id res chain seq x y z
N MET A 1 7.48 69.18 -21.42
CA MET A 1 8.25 69.23 -20.16
C MET A 1 8.84 67.86 -19.91
N ASN A 2 10.16 67.78 -19.83
CA ASN A 2 10.93 66.55 -19.80
C ASN A 2 11.75 66.48 -18.49
N ARG A 3 12.09 65.26 -18.07
CA ARG A 3 12.94 64.84 -16.92
C ARG A 3 12.24 64.62 -15.56
N ARG A 4 12.23 63.35 -15.13
CA ARG A 4 13.11 62.87 -14.04
C ARG A 4 13.24 61.35 -14.08
N ASN A 5 14.49 60.90 -14.04
CA ASN A 5 14.97 59.52 -13.99
C ASN A 5 14.55 58.81 -12.69
N PHE A 6 14.36 57.50 -12.74
CA PHE A 6 15.00 56.59 -11.78
C PHE A 6 15.13 55.18 -12.38
N ILE A 7 16.35 54.66 -12.34
CA ILE A 7 16.78 53.31 -12.71
C ILE A 7 16.72 52.45 -11.44
N GLN A 8 16.22 51.21 -11.54
CA GLN A 8 16.73 50.01 -10.85
C GLN A 8 16.10 48.78 -11.52
N LEU A 9 16.87 47.97 -12.27
CA LEU A 9 17.56 46.76 -11.78
C LEU A 9 16.58 45.85 -11.01
N GLY A 10 16.31 44.60 -11.38
CA GLY A 10 16.90 43.69 -12.34
C GLY A 10 16.17 42.36 -12.13
N ALA A 11 16.06 41.56 -13.18
CA ALA A 11 15.36 40.28 -13.20
C ALA A 11 15.80 39.36 -12.05
N THR A 12 14.85 38.76 -11.35
CA THR A 12 15.07 37.49 -10.65
C THR A 12 14.11 36.46 -11.24
N SER A 13 14.53 35.90 -12.37
CA SER A 13 13.93 34.70 -12.92
C SER A 13 14.19 33.57 -11.94
N ILE A 14 13.19 33.19 -11.15
CA ILE A 14 13.20 31.92 -10.42
C ILE A 14 13.06 30.84 -11.49
N LEU A 15 14.19 30.35 -12.01
CA LEU A 15 14.23 29.09 -12.73
C LEU A 15 13.83 28.01 -11.71
N ALA A 16 12.59 27.54 -11.82
CA ALA A 16 12.20 26.26 -11.26
C ALA A 16 13.03 25.18 -11.97
N LEU A 17 14.16 24.79 -11.37
CA LEU A 17 14.80 23.54 -11.71
C LEU A 17 13.83 22.42 -11.32
N SER A 18 13.07 21.93 -12.29
CA SER A 18 12.61 20.56 -12.36
C SER A 18 13.84 19.65 -12.44
N ALA A 19 14.57 19.54 -11.34
CA ALA A 19 15.63 18.55 -11.21
C ALA A 19 14.97 17.17 -11.24
N SER A 20 15.25 16.39 -12.28
CA SER A 20 15.01 14.96 -12.30
C SER A 20 15.47 14.37 -10.97
N ARG A 21 14.53 13.86 -10.15
CA ARG A 21 14.80 13.33 -8.80
C ARG A 21 15.78 12.13 -8.79
N PHE A 22 16.15 11.63 -9.96
CA PHE A 22 16.96 10.42 -10.16
C PHE A 22 18.37 10.66 -10.70
N ALA A 23 18.84 11.91 -10.82
CA ALA A 23 20.22 12.17 -11.24
C ALA A 23 21.20 12.11 -10.04
N PHE A 24 21.38 10.93 -9.46
CA PHE A 24 22.49 10.67 -8.54
C PHE A 24 23.58 9.86 -9.25
N ALA A 25 24.84 10.24 -9.03
CA ALA A 25 25.99 9.49 -9.49
C ALA A 25 25.86 8.01 -9.08
N LYS A 26 26.23 7.11 -9.99
CA LYS A 26 26.20 5.65 -9.81
C LYS A 26 26.87 5.28 -8.48
N SER A 27 26.06 4.92 -7.48
CA SER A 27 26.56 4.42 -6.21
C SER A 27 27.01 2.97 -6.39
N ASP A 28 28.15 2.60 -5.80
CA ASP A 28 28.63 1.22 -5.82
C ASP A 28 27.73 0.28 -4.97
N THR A 29 26.95 0.84 -4.05
CA THR A 29 26.00 0.10 -3.20
C THR A 29 24.58 0.27 -3.74
N GLN A 30 24.12 -0.74 -4.48
CA GLN A 30 22.74 -0.81 -4.99
C GLN A 30 22.00 -2.02 -4.40
N VAL A 31 20.80 -1.81 -3.88
CA VAL A 31 19.91 -2.85 -3.36
C VAL A 31 18.61 -2.84 -4.15
N ASP A 32 18.23 -3.98 -4.70
CA ASP A 32 16.90 -4.16 -5.27
C ASP A 32 15.97 -4.73 -4.19
N LEU A 33 14.86 -4.05 -3.92
CA LEU A 33 13.85 -4.43 -2.93
C LEU A 33 12.51 -4.63 -3.61
N ARG A 34 11.88 -5.79 -3.37
CA ARG A 34 10.51 -6.06 -3.80
C ARG A 34 9.51 -5.90 -2.65
N ILE A 35 8.44 -5.15 -2.89
CA ILE A 35 7.26 -5.11 -2.03
C ILE A 35 6.17 -5.91 -2.74
N VAL A 36 5.76 -7.03 -2.14
CA VAL A 36 4.60 -7.80 -2.59
C VAL A 36 3.41 -7.39 -1.73
N ALA A 37 2.25 -7.17 -2.34
CA ALA A 37 1.07 -6.81 -1.56
C ALA A 37 -0.22 -7.50 -2.00
N THR A 38 -1.12 -7.64 -1.04
CA THR A 38 -2.54 -8.01 -1.22
C THR A 38 -3.45 -6.87 -0.74
N THR A 39 -4.67 -6.83 -1.25
CA THR A 39 -5.71 -5.87 -0.86
C THR A 39 -7.08 -6.52 -1.06
N ASP A 40 -8.07 -6.11 -0.27
CA ASP A 40 -9.49 -6.43 -0.47
C ASP A 40 -9.74 -7.95 -0.58
N ILE A 41 -9.05 -8.76 0.23
CA ILE A 41 -9.18 -10.23 0.18
C ILE A 41 -10.59 -10.67 0.57
N HIS A 42 -11.26 -9.92 1.44
CA HIS A 42 -12.62 -10.16 1.91
C HIS A 42 -12.89 -11.60 2.40
N SER A 43 -11.89 -12.21 3.04
CA SER A 43 -11.91 -13.60 3.48
C SER A 43 -12.19 -14.62 2.37
N PHE A 44 -11.97 -14.29 1.10
CA PHE A 44 -11.93 -15.26 0.00
C PHE A 44 -10.63 -16.06 0.07
N LEU A 45 -10.53 -16.95 1.06
CA LEU A 45 -9.30 -17.66 1.39
C LEU A 45 -9.05 -18.85 0.47
N THR A 46 -10.11 -19.53 0.07
CA THR A 46 -10.08 -20.68 -0.85
C THR A 46 -10.54 -20.26 -2.24
N ASP A 47 -10.28 -21.13 -3.21
CA ASP A 47 -10.76 -20.99 -4.58
C ASP A 47 -12.18 -21.56 -4.75
N PHE A 48 -13.09 -21.17 -3.86
CA PHE A 48 -14.47 -21.68 -3.80
C PHE A 48 -15.47 -20.54 -3.71
N ASP A 49 -16.51 -20.59 -4.55
CA ASP A 49 -17.63 -19.65 -4.54
C ASP A 49 -18.76 -20.25 -3.68
N TYR A 50 -18.86 -19.80 -2.43
CA TYR A 50 -19.85 -20.31 -1.46
C TYR A 50 -21.30 -20.04 -1.87
N TYR A 51 -21.57 -19.06 -2.73
CA TYR A 51 -22.93 -18.77 -3.19
C TYR A 51 -23.35 -19.71 -4.33
N LYS A 52 -22.39 -20.15 -5.15
CA LYS A 52 -22.63 -21.13 -6.22
C LYS A 52 -22.40 -22.58 -5.79
N ASP A 53 -21.85 -22.77 -4.59
CA ASP A 53 -21.41 -24.07 -4.09
C ASP A 53 -20.48 -24.79 -5.08
N ALA A 54 -19.51 -24.05 -5.63
CA ALA A 54 -18.64 -24.56 -6.69
C ALA A 54 -17.22 -23.99 -6.63
N PRO A 55 -16.20 -24.75 -7.07
CA PRO A 55 -14.84 -24.23 -7.20
C PRO A 55 -14.74 -23.15 -8.29
N THR A 56 -13.74 -22.29 -8.16
CA THR A 56 -13.42 -21.22 -9.12
C THR A 56 -11.93 -21.17 -9.42
N GLU A 57 -11.58 -20.54 -10.53
CA GLU A 57 -10.18 -20.21 -10.85
C GLU A 57 -9.90 -18.71 -10.77
N LYS A 58 -10.92 -17.89 -10.46
CA LYS A 58 -10.90 -16.45 -10.64
C LYS A 58 -10.51 -15.64 -9.41
N PHE A 59 -10.60 -16.24 -8.22
CA PHE A 59 -10.23 -15.61 -6.95
C PHE A 59 -9.78 -16.69 -5.94
N GLY A 60 -9.29 -16.25 -4.78
CA GLY A 60 -8.93 -17.12 -3.67
C GLY A 60 -7.48 -16.97 -3.23
N PHE A 61 -7.27 -16.69 -1.93
CA PHE A 61 -5.95 -16.48 -1.34
C PHE A 61 -5.00 -17.66 -1.54
N THR A 62 -5.49 -18.90 -1.45
CA THR A 62 -4.71 -20.12 -1.75
C THR A 62 -4.01 -20.09 -3.11
N ARG A 63 -4.62 -19.46 -4.13
CA ARG A 63 -4.00 -19.27 -5.44
C ARG A 63 -3.00 -18.13 -5.43
N ALA A 64 -3.36 -16.98 -4.87
CA ALA A 64 -2.47 -15.83 -4.73
C ALA A 64 -1.21 -16.17 -3.93
N ALA A 65 -1.31 -17.02 -2.89
CA ALA A 65 -0.19 -17.49 -2.08
C ALA A 65 0.90 -18.18 -2.91
N ASN A 66 0.56 -18.82 -4.04
CA ASN A 66 1.55 -19.37 -4.96
C ASN A 66 2.29 -18.28 -5.73
N LEU A 67 1.58 -17.23 -6.18
CA LEU A 67 2.21 -16.08 -6.82
C LEU A 67 3.09 -15.31 -5.85
N ILE A 68 2.67 -15.15 -4.59
CA ILE A 68 3.46 -14.51 -3.53
C ILE A 68 4.76 -15.28 -3.32
N ARG A 69 4.69 -16.60 -3.14
CA ARG A 69 5.88 -17.45 -2.98
C ARG A 69 6.82 -17.32 -4.18
N GLN A 70 6.27 -17.35 -5.40
CA GLN A 70 7.07 -17.17 -6.61
C GLN A 70 7.74 -15.80 -6.66
N ALA A 71 6.99 -14.72 -6.44
CA ALA A 71 7.51 -13.35 -6.49
C ALA A 71 8.63 -13.10 -5.47
N ARG A 72 8.55 -13.72 -4.29
CA ARG A 72 9.59 -13.66 -3.25
C ARG A 72 10.83 -14.48 -3.62
N GLN A 73 10.67 -15.62 -4.28
CA GLN A 73 11.79 -16.49 -4.71
C GLN A 73 12.61 -15.91 -5.88
N GLU A 74 12.03 -14.99 -6.64
CA GLU A 74 12.69 -14.34 -7.79
C GLU A 74 13.74 -13.28 -7.38
N VAL A 75 13.75 -12.86 -6.11
CA VAL A 75 14.59 -11.75 -5.63
C VAL A 75 15.28 -12.10 -4.32
N LYS A 76 16.37 -11.41 -4.00
CA LYS A 76 17.08 -11.58 -2.73
C LYS A 76 16.37 -10.89 -1.56
N ASN A 77 15.77 -9.73 -1.83
CA ASN A 77 15.16 -8.88 -0.81
C ASN A 77 13.68 -8.70 -1.14
N SER A 78 12.80 -9.15 -0.25
CA SER A 78 11.37 -8.91 -0.39
C SER A 78 10.68 -8.71 0.96
N VAL A 79 9.62 -7.91 0.94
CA VAL A 79 8.66 -7.75 2.02
C VAL A 79 7.24 -8.00 1.50
N LEU A 80 6.34 -8.40 2.37
CA LEU A 80 4.96 -8.77 2.07
C LEU A 80 3.99 -7.99 2.96
N VAL A 81 3.07 -7.25 2.36
CA VAL A 81 2.12 -6.38 3.09
C VAL A 81 0.66 -6.62 2.68
N ASP A 82 -0.26 -6.31 3.58
CA ASP A 82 -1.70 -6.37 3.30
C ASP A 82 -2.36 -5.00 3.49
N ASN A 83 -3.25 -4.63 2.55
CA ASN A 83 -3.86 -3.32 2.48
C ASN A 83 -5.31 -3.27 3.01
N GLY A 84 -5.72 -4.21 3.86
CA GLY A 84 -7.03 -4.18 4.52
C GLY A 84 -8.19 -4.72 3.68
N ASP A 85 -9.39 -4.64 4.26
CA ASP A 85 -10.60 -5.36 3.84
C ASP A 85 -10.35 -6.87 3.73
N LEU A 86 -9.91 -7.44 4.85
CA LEU A 86 -9.46 -8.82 4.99
C LEU A 86 -10.51 -9.71 5.66
N ILE A 87 -11.13 -9.23 6.74
CA ILE A 87 -11.83 -10.10 7.71
C ILE A 87 -13.36 -10.16 7.55
N GLN A 88 -13.91 -9.54 6.52
CA GLN A 88 -15.34 -9.43 6.23
C GLN A 88 -15.57 -9.62 4.73
N GLY A 89 -16.75 -10.08 4.29
CA GLY A 89 -17.18 -9.95 2.89
C GLY A 89 -17.69 -11.21 2.21
N ASN A 90 -17.66 -12.36 2.89
CA ASN A 90 -18.25 -13.59 2.38
C ASN A 90 -18.85 -14.45 3.52
N PRO A 91 -19.58 -15.54 3.21
CA PRO A 91 -20.27 -16.34 4.22
C PRO A 91 -19.37 -16.96 5.30
N ILE A 92 -18.09 -17.23 5.00
CA ILE A 92 -17.15 -17.74 6.02
C ILE A 92 -16.82 -16.63 7.04
N ALA A 93 -16.60 -15.41 6.57
CA ALA A 93 -16.36 -14.28 7.47
C ALA A 93 -17.57 -14.03 8.38
N ASP A 94 -18.78 -14.03 7.81
CA ASP A 94 -20.01 -13.84 8.58
C ASP A 94 -20.23 -14.96 9.59
N TYR A 95 -20.00 -16.22 9.19
CA TYR A 95 -20.05 -17.36 10.10
C TYR A 95 -19.05 -17.21 11.25
N GLN A 96 -17.80 -16.81 10.95
CA GLN A 96 -16.77 -16.61 11.96
C GLN A 96 -17.13 -15.46 12.91
N ALA A 97 -17.63 -14.35 12.39
CA ALA A 97 -18.09 -13.21 13.19
C ALA A 97 -19.26 -13.60 14.10
N ALA A 98 -20.27 -14.30 13.57
CA ALA A 98 -21.45 -14.72 14.32
C ALA A 98 -21.15 -15.77 15.41
N LYS A 99 -20.20 -16.68 15.17
CA LYS A 99 -19.77 -17.66 16.18
C LYS A 99 -18.89 -17.03 17.27
N GLY A 100 -18.30 -15.87 16.99
CA GLY A 100 -17.29 -15.25 17.83
C GLY A 100 -16.00 -16.06 17.89
N TYR A 101 -14.94 -15.44 18.40
CA TYR A 101 -13.71 -16.16 18.73
C TYR A 101 -13.91 -16.88 20.06
N LYS A 102 -14.15 -18.19 20.03
CA LYS A 102 -13.91 -19.01 21.23
C LYS A 102 -12.42 -18.92 21.55
N GLU A 103 -12.11 -18.81 22.84
CA GLU A 103 -10.73 -18.79 23.34
C GLU A 103 -9.90 -19.91 22.67
N GLY A 104 -8.88 -19.54 21.90
CA GLY A 104 -7.95 -20.46 21.24
C GLY A 104 -8.19 -20.81 19.76
N LYS A 105 -9.18 -20.24 19.06
CA LYS A 105 -9.32 -20.42 17.59
C LYS A 105 -9.10 -19.11 16.82
N PRO A 106 -8.11 -19.02 15.91
CA PRO A 106 -7.82 -17.78 15.23
C PRO A 106 -8.81 -17.45 14.11
N ASN A 107 -8.86 -16.18 13.70
CA ASN A 107 -9.48 -15.72 12.46
C ASN A 107 -8.76 -16.41 11.28
N PRO A 108 -9.48 -17.16 10.43
CA PRO A 108 -8.86 -17.91 9.33
C PRO A 108 -8.06 -17.04 8.36
N ALA A 109 -8.46 -15.79 8.14
CA ALA A 109 -7.74 -14.87 7.27
C ALA A 109 -6.40 -14.44 7.91
N ILE A 110 -6.40 -14.13 9.21
CA ILE A 110 -5.17 -13.86 9.96
C ILE A 110 -4.25 -15.08 9.99
N ASP A 111 -4.78 -16.29 10.16
CA ASP A 111 -3.98 -17.52 10.07
C ASP A 111 -3.30 -17.68 8.71
N CYS A 112 -4.01 -17.37 7.63
CA CYS A 112 -3.44 -17.40 6.29
C CYS A 112 -2.28 -16.40 6.15
N LEU A 113 -2.43 -15.16 6.63
CA LEU A 113 -1.37 -14.16 6.58
C LEU A 113 -0.19 -14.51 7.52
N ASN A 114 -0.47 -15.04 8.71
CA ASN A 114 0.53 -15.56 9.65
C ASN A 114 1.39 -16.66 9.02
N ALA A 115 0.75 -17.61 8.33
CA ALA A 115 1.44 -18.71 7.65
C ALA A 115 2.30 -18.24 6.46
N MET A 116 1.96 -17.09 5.87
CA MET A 116 2.70 -16.48 4.76
C MET A 116 3.78 -15.49 5.22
N HIS A 117 3.93 -15.28 6.53
CA HIS A 117 4.90 -14.37 7.12
C HIS A 117 4.80 -12.95 6.56
N TYR A 118 3.60 -12.36 6.62
CA TYR A 118 3.40 -10.95 6.32
C TYR A 118 4.24 -10.07 7.25
N ASP A 119 4.75 -8.96 6.72
CA ASP A 119 5.57 -8.00 7.44
C ASP A 119 4.72 -6.95 8.17
N VAL A 120 3.66 -6.45 7.51
CA VAL A 120 2.74 -5.43 8.02
C VAL A 120 1.37 -5.59 7.35
N GLY A 121 0.29 -5.35 8.10
CA GLY A 121 -1.05 -5.14 7.54
C GLY A 121 -1.60 -3.75 7.91
N THR A 122 -2.57 -3.26 7.16
CA THR A 122 -3.38 -2.09 7.56
C THR A 122 -4.85 -2.44 7.71
N LEU A 123 -5.67 -1.42 7.98
CA LEU A 123 -7.11 -1.53 8.17
C LEU A 123 -7.82 -0.88 6.98
N GLY A 124 -8.71 -1.62 6.35
CA GLY A 124 -9.74 -1.11 5.48
C GLY A 124 -11.02 -0.79 6.24
N ASN A 125 -12.04 -0.35 5.51
CA ASN A 125 -13.30 0.05 6.13
C ASN A 125 -14.09 -1.14 6.69
N HIS A 126 -13.99 -2.31 6.06
CA HIS A 126 -14.76 -3.49 6.45
C HIS A 126 -14.20 -4.18 7.71
N GLU A 127 -13.00 -3.83 8.17
CA GLU A 127 -12.49 -4.26 9.49
C GLU A 127 -13.36 -3.76 10.66
N PHE A 128 -14.13 -2.68 10.46
CA PHE A 128 -14.94 -2.04 11.51
C PHE A 128 -16.37 -2.59 11.62
N ASN A 129 -16.83 -3.37 10.64
CA ASN A 129 -18.21 -3.84 10.51
C ASN A 129 -18.70 -4.67 11.71
N TYR A 130 -17.81 -5.47 12.29
CA TYR A 130 -18.14 -6.32 13.44
C TYR A 130 -17.79 -5.67 14.79
N GLY A 131 -17.45 -4.37 14.77
CA GLY A 131 -17.17 -3.56 15.95
C GLY A 131 -15.73 -3.63 16.47
N LEU A 132 -15.34 -2.59 17.22
CA LEU A 132 -13.96 -2.41 17.70
C LEU A 132 -13.46 -3.54 18.62
N GLY A 133 -14.35 -4.21 19.36
CA GLY A 133 -13.98 -5.34 20.21
C GLY A 133 -13.52 -6.55 19.39
N TYR A 134 -14.30 -6.92 18.37
CA TYR A 134 -13.95 -7.99 17.44
C TYR A 134 -12.64 -7.68 16.70
N LEU A 135 -12.50 -6.44 16.20
CA LEU A 135 -11.29 -6.00 15.54
C LEU A 135 -10.06 -6.06 16.45
N ALA A 136 -10.19 -5.64 17.72
CA ALA A 136 -9.10 -5.74 18.68
C ALA A 136 -8.66 -7.19 18.91
N ASP A 137 -9.59 -8.14 18.94
CA ASP A 137 -9.27 -9.56 19.08
C ASP A 137 -8.62 -10.15 17.83
N VAL A 138 -9.01 -9.71 16.64
CA VAL A 138 -8.33 -10.05 15.37
C VAL A 138 -6.89 -9.57 15.38
N ILE A 139 -6.66 -8.30 15.74
CA ILE A 139 -5.32 -7.70 15.75
C ILE A 139 -4.39 -8.47 16.71
N LYS A 140 -4.87 -8.90 17.88
CA LYS A 140 -4.08 -9.71 18.83
C LYS A 140 -3.61 -11.06 18.27
N GLN A 141 -4.28 -11.59 17.25
CA GLN A 141 -3.95 -12.89 16.65
C GLN A 141 -2.92 -12.76 15.53
N ALA A 142 -2.68 -11.55 15.01
CA ALA A 142 -1.68 -11.30 13.98
C ALA A 142 -0.26 -11.42 14.57
N LYS A 143 0.62 -12.16 13.88
CA LYS A 143 2.06 -12.28 14.20
C LYS A 143 2.89 -11.17 13.55
N PHE A 144 2.22 -10.15 13.05
CA PHE A 144 2.77 -8.98 12.39
C PHE A 144 1.98 -7.75 12.84
N PRO A 145 2.57 -6.54 12.82
CA PRO A 145 1.86 -5.33 13.20
C PRO A 145 0.73 -5.01 12.21
N MET A 146 -0.44 -4.70 12.76
CA MET A 146 -1.53 -4.05 12.03
C MET A 146 -1.56 -2.56 12.39
N ILE A 147 -1.48 -1.69 11.40
CA ILE A 147 -1.29 -0.24 11.58
C ILE A 147 -2.42 0.60 10.98
N ASN A 148 -2.71 1.74 11.60
CA ASN A 148 -3.56 2.78 11.04
C ASN A 148 -3.27 4.13 11.72
N ALA A 149 -2.97 5.16 10.92
CA ALA A 149 -2.54 6.47 11.39
C ALA A 149 -3.67 7.49 11.56
N ASN A 150 -4.77 7.33 10.81
CA ASN A 150 -5.79 8.38 10.69
C ASN A 150 -7.06 8.10 11.51
N VAL A 151 -7.18 6.96 12.19
CA VAL A 151 -8.19 6.72 13.22
C VAL A 151 -7.64 7.15 14.58
N VAL A 152 -8.38 8.02 15.26
CA VAL A 152 -8.01 8.60 16.56
C VAL A 152 -9.11 8.37 17.59
N LYS A 153 -8.76 8.45 18.88
CA LYS A 153 -9.77 8.42 19.96
C LYS A 153 -10.68 9.65 19.85
N ALA A 154 -11.98 9.44 20.04
CA ALA A 154 -12.99 10.51 19.92
C ALA A 154 -12.64 11.71 20.82
N GLY A 155 -12.80 12.92 20.29
CA GLY A 155 -12.48 14.17 20.98
C GLY A 155 -10.99 14.46 21.17
N THR A 156 -10.07 13.71 20.53
CA THR A 156 -8.62 13.89 20.70
C THR A 156 -7.85 13.85 19.38
N ALA A 157 -6.53 14.07 19.43
CA ALA A 157 -5.61 13.82 18.33
C ALA A 157 -4.77 12.54 18.54
N GLU A 158 -5.08 11.76 19.58
CA GLU A 158 -4.34 10.55 19.93
C GLU A 158 -4.73 9.39 18.99
N PRO A 159 -3.78 8.75 18.29
CA PRO A 159 -4.06 7.57 17.49
C PRO A 159 -4.78 6.49 18.29
N TYR A 160 -5.78 5.87 17.69
CA TYR A 160 -6.47 4.72 18.29
C TYR A 160 -5.67 3.42 18.09
N PHE A 161 -4.99 3.31 16.95
CA PHE A 161 -4.12 2.19 16.60
C PHE A 161 -2.67 2.66 16.52
N THR A 162 -1.73 1.72 16.38
CA THR A 162 -0.34 2.03 16.04
C THR A 162 -0.31 2.76 14.68
N PRO A 163 0.15 4.02 14.61
CA PRO A 163 0.02 4.81 13.38
C PRO A 163 0.94 4.33 12.26
N TYR A 164 2.16 3.95 12.64
CA TYR A 164 3.19 3.47 11.74
C TYR A 164 4.16 2.56 12.50
N VAL A 165 4.96 1.79 11.75
CA VAL A 165 6.10 1.04 12.28
C VAL A 165 7.32 1.28 11.41
N ILE A 166 8.51 1.22 12.00
CA ILE A 166 9.77 1.20 11.26
C ILE A 166 10.43 -0.13 11.55
N GLN A 167 10.61 -0.96 10.53
CA GLN A 167 11.25 -2.27 10.64
C GLN A 167 12.62 -2.23 9.99
N THR A 168 13.66 -2.56 10.77
CA THR A 168 15.00 -2.80 10.22
C THR A 168 15.02 -4.16 9.54
N LYS A 169 15.36 -4.19 8.25
CA LYS A 169 15.59 -5.41 7.47
C LYS A 169 17.06 -5.55 7.12
N GLU A 170 17.56 -6.78 7.13
CA GLU A 170 18.81 -7.12 6.48
C GLU A 170 18.55 -7.31 4.98
N VAL A 171 19.29 -6.57 4.15
CA VAL A 171 19.16 -6.59 2.69
C VAL A 171 20.52 -6.85 2.06
N VAL A 172 20.53 -7.59 0.95
CA VAL A 172 21.73 -7.93 0.19
C VAL A 172 21.81 -7.05 -1.05
N ASP A 173 22.95 -6.39 -1.24
CA ASP A 173 23.20 -5.56 -2.42
C ASP A 173 23.55 -6.37 -3.67
N SER A 174 23.75 -5.67 -4.78
CA SER A 174 24.13 -6.24 -6.07
C SER A 174 25.48 -6.97 -6.05
N GLN A 175 26.36 -6.65 -5.09
CA GLN A 175 27.67 -7.28 -4.88
C GLN A 175 27.64 -8.43 -3.87
N GLY A 176 26.48 -8.70 -3.25
CA GLY A 176 26.31 -9.78 -2.27
C GLY A 176 26.62 -9.39 -0.82
N LYS A 177 26.83 -8.10 -0.53
CA LYS A 177 27.07 -7.60 0.83
C LYS A 177 25.76 -7.30 1.54
N THR A 178 25.68 -7.67 2.82
CA THR A 178 24.52 -7.39 3.69
C THR A 178 24.58 -5.97 4.26
N HIS A 179 23.44 -5.30 4.26
CA HIS A 179 23.23 -3.97 4.82
C HIS A 179 21.95 -3.93 5.66
N LYS A 180 21.83 -2.91 6.51
CA LYS A 180 20.58 -2.61 7.21
C LYS A 180 19.79 -1.56 6.42
N LEU A 181 18.49 -1.80 6.31
CA LEU A 181 17.52 -0.89 5.70
C LEU A 181 16.34 -0.73 6.65
N ASN A 182 16.03 0.51 7.05
CA ASN A 182 14.88 0.82 7.88
C ASN A 182 13.66 1.15 7.02
N ILE A 183 12.72 0.22 6.92
CA ILE A 183 11.49 0.41 6.14
C ILE A 183 10.39 0.92 7.06
N GLY A 184 9.93 2.14 6.82
CA GLY A 184 8.76 2.72 7.46
C GLY A 184 7.48 2.29 6.74
N TYR A 185 6.45 1.91 7.51
CA TYR A 185 5.12 1.60 7.00
C TYR A 185 4.09 2.44 7.72
N ILE A 186 3.19 3.07 6.98
CA ILE A 186 2.11 3.91 7.51
C ILE A 186 0.76 3.50 6.90
N GLY A 187 -0.28 3.40 7.73
CA GLY A 187 -1.59 2.85 7.34
C GLY A 187 -2.69 3.91 7.30
N PHE A 188 -3.65 3.80 6.36
CA PHE A 188 -4.79 4.73 6.25
C PHE A 188 -6.08 4.01 5.87
N VAL A 189 -7.21 4.56 6.33
CA VAL A 189 -8.57 4.10 6.00
C VAL A 189 -9.46 5.28 5.57
N PRO A 190 -10.52 5.12 4.77
CA PRO A 190 -11.35 6.24 4.36
C PRO A 190 -12.04 6.89 5.56
N PRO A 191 -12.07 8.23 5.66
CA PRO A 191 -12.77 8.92 6.75
C PRO A 191 -14.25 8.54 6.89
N GLN A 192 -14.84 8.06 5.80
CA GLN A 192 -16.23 7.65 5.65
C GLN A 192 -16.64 6.46 6.52
N ILE A 193 -15.70 5.73 7.16
CA ILE A 193 -16.07 4.72 8.17
C ILE A 193 -16.94 5.31 9.28
N MET A 194 -16.81 6.61 9.58
CA MET A 194 -17.64 7.30 10.56
C MET A 194 -19.11 7.42 10.15
N VAL A 195 -19.40 7.29 8.85
CA VAL A 195 -20.75 7.21 8.28
C VAL A 195 -21.17 5.76 8.13
N TRP A 196 -20.35 4.92 7.48
CA TRP A 196 -20.69 3.53 7.17
C TRP A 196 -20.87 2.66 8.41
N ASP A 197 -20.02 2.85 9.42
CA ASP A 197 -19.98 2.07 10.65
C ASP A 197 -20.38 2.92 11.88
N LYS A 198 -21.22 3.93 11.67
CA LYS A 198 -21.64 4.89 12.71
C LYS A 198 -22.05 4.22 14.02
N ALA A 199 -22.85 3.16 13.95
CA ALA A 199 -23.31 2.43 15.14
C ALA A 199 -22.16 1.80 15.95
N ASN A 200 -21.11 1.36 15.26
CA ASN A 200 -19.94 0.74 15.87
C ASN A 200 -18.93 1.78 16.41
N LEU A 201 -18.85 2.97 15.79
CA LEU A 201 -17.74 3.90 15.96
C LEU A 201 -18.09 5.23 16.67
N GLN A 202 -19.33 5.70 16.56
CA GLN A 202 -19.74 7.00 17.10
C GLN A 202 -19.44 7.09 18.61
N GLY A 203 -18.77 8.18 19.01
CA GLY A 203 -18.39 8.44 20.40
C GLY A 203 -17.19 7.64 20.91
N LYS A 204 -16.59 6.77 20.09
CA LYS A 204 -15.42 5.95 20.44
C LYS A 204 -14.18 6.38 19.68
N VAL A 205 -14.33 6.60 18.38
CA VAL A 205 -13.25 7.03 17.48
C VAL A 205 -13.72 8.15 16.56
N GLU A 206 -12.75 8.79 15.93
CA GLU A 206 -12.93 9.70 14.80
C GLU A 206 -11.87 9.40 13.74
N THR A 207 -12.09 9.90 12.53
CA THR A 207 -11.12 9.83 11.44
C THR A 207 -10.51 11.20 11.15
N ARG A 208 -9.30 11.19 10.60
CA ARG A 208 -8.59 12.35 10.06
C ARG A 208 -8.39 12.15 8.56
N ASP A 209 -8.20 13.26 7.87
CA ASP A 209 -7.87 13.26 6.45
C ASP A 209 -6.58 12.46 6.17
N ILE A 210 -6.59 11.68 5.09
CA ILE A 210 -5.51 10.75 4.73
C ILE A 210 -4.21 11.51 4.44
N VAL A 211 -4.27 12.50 3.54
CA VAL A 211 -3.10 13.24 3.04
C VAL A 211 -2.49 14.10 4.15
N LYS A 212 -3.31 14.80 4.93
CA LYS A 212 -2.85 15.59 6.08
C LYS A 212 -2.23 14.70 7.17
N THR A 213 -2.77 13.50 7.38
CA THR A 213 -2.20 12.53 8.32
C THR A 213 -0.83 12.05 7.84
N ALA A 214 -0.67 11.78 6.55
CA ALA A 214 0.62 11.46 5.96
C ALA A 214 1.62 12.62 6.12
N GLN A 215 1.22 13.85 5.80
CA GLN A 215 2.05 15.06 5.97
C GLN A 215 2.50 15.28 7.43
N LYS A 216 1.71 14.84 8.41
CA LYS A 216 2.07 14.87 9.83
C LYS A 216 3.12 13.81 10.19
N TYR A 217 2.87 12.54 9.85
CA TYR A 217 3.68 11.44 10.37
C TYR A 217 4.91 11.09 9.53
N VAL A 218 4.90 11.36 8.22
CA VAL A 218 6.04 11.06 7.35
C VAL A 218 7.33 11.79 7.80
N PRO A 219 7.30 13.10 8.14
CA PRO A 219 8.47 13.77 8.71
C PRO A 219 8.95 13.13 10.02
N GLU A 220 8.03 12.73 10.90
CA GLU A 220 8.37 12.03 12.16
C GLU A 220 9.06 10.69 11.89
N MET A 221 8.56 9.90 10.93
CA MET A 221 9.17 8.63 10.52
C MET A 221 10.59 8.83 9.98
N LYS A 222 10.80 9.86 9.16
CA LYS A 222 12.15 10.21 8.67
C LYS A 222 13.09 10.63 9.80
N GLN A 223 12.61 11.41 10.77
CA GLN A 223 13.39 11.79 11.95
C GLN A 223 13.75 10.58 12.82
N LYS A 224 12.87 9.58 12.91
CA LYS A 224 13.13 8.31 13.60
C LYS A 224 13.96 7.32 12.79
N GLY A 225 14.49 7.73 11.64
CA GLY A 225 15.46 6.96 10.86
C GLY A 225 14.87 6.01 9.82
N ALA A 226 13.63 6.22 9.38
CA ALA A 226 13.11 5.52 8.20
C ALA A 226 13.94 5.89 6.96
N ASP A 227 14.50 4.90 6.30
CA ASP A 227 15.25 5.04 5.06
C ASP A 227 14.30 5.21 3.87
N ILE A 228 13.31 4.32 3.79
CA ILE A 228 12.20 4.40 2.83
C ILE A 228 10.85 4.33 3.56
N ILE A 229 9.80 4.87 2.96
CA ILE A 229 8.44 4.83 3.52
C ILE A 229 7.44 4.28 2.50
N VAL A 230 6.73 3.23 2.91
CA VAL A 230 5.64 2.58 2.17
C VAL A 230 4.31 2.98 2.80
N ALA A 231 3.44 3.60 2.03
CA ALA A 231 2.07 3.89 2.44
C ALA A 231 1.16 2.70 2.11
N LEU A 232 0.50 2.15 3.13
CA LEU A 232 -0.60 1.18 3.00
C LEU A 232 -1.91 1.96 3.13
N ALA A 233 -2.45 2.39 2.01
CA ALA A 233 -3.59 3.29 1.97
C ALA A 233 -4.83 2.53 1.49
N HIS A 234 -5.71 2.11 2.41
CA HIS A 234 -7.00 1.55 2.02
C HIS A 234 -7.91 2.68 1.53
N THR A 235 -7.74 3.06 0.26
CA THR A 235 -8.40 4.18 -0.41
C THR A 235 -8.23 3.99 -1.92
N GLY A 236 -9.16 4.48 -2.72
CA GLY A 236 -9.06 4.40 -4.17
C GLY A 236 -8.26 5.56 -4.81
N PRO A 237 -8.05 5.49 -6.13
CA PRO A 237 -7.37 6.52 -6.91
C PRO A 237 -8.31 7.69 -7.25
N SER A 238 -7.76 8.89 -7.41
CA SER A 238 -8.50 10.07 -7.89
C SER A 238 -7.58 11.06 -8.57
N ASP A 239 -7.97 11.52 -9.77
CA ASP A 239 -7.34 12.64 -10.48
C ASP A 239 -8.08 13.97 -10.30
N GLU A 240 -9.21 13.96 -9.61
CA GLU A 240 -9.97 15.17 -9.29
C GLU A 240 -9.17 16.14 -8.41
N PRO A 241 -9.55 17.42 -8.33
CA PRO A 241 -8.94 18.33 -7.36
C PRO A 241 -9.09 17.78 -5.93
N TYR A 242 -7.97 17.74 -5.21
CA TYR A 242 -7.93 17.26 -3.82
C TYR A 242 -8.93 18.02 -2.94
N GLN A 243 -9.68 17.27 -2.14
CA GLN A 243 -10.56 17.78 -1.10
C GLN A 243 -10.25 17.07 0.21
N GLU A 244 -10.17 17.85 1.29
CA GLU A 244 -9.98 17.29 2.62
C GLU A 244 -11.14 16.36 3.00
N GLY A 245 -10.81 15.17 3.50
CA GLY A 245 -11.79 14.15 3.84
C GLY A 245 -12.22 13.30 2.64
N ALA A 246 -11.57 13.41 1.48
CA ALA A 246 -11.86 12.59 0.31
C ALA A 246 -11.69 11.09 0.61
N GLU A 247 -12.66 10.30 0.17
CA GLU A 247 -12.66 8.84 0.29
C GLU A 247 -11.53 8.20 -0.50
N ASN A 248 -11.27 8.72 -1.71
CA ASN A 248 -10.31 8.21 -2.68
C ASN A 248 -9.14 9.20 -2.80
N SER A 249 -8.04 8.89 -2.12
CA SER A 249 -6.91 9.79 -1.88
C SER A 249 -5.55 9.23 -2.33
N ALA A 250 -5.50 8.05 -2.97
CA ALA A 250 -4.24 7.35 -3.25
C ALA A 250 -3.25 8.22 -4.04
N PHE A 251 -3.67 8.78 -5.18
CA PHE A 251 -2.79 9.55 -6.07
C PHE A 251 -2.25 10.86 -5.45
N TYR A 252 -2.92 11.41 -4.43
CA TYR A 252 -2.42 12.59 -3.72
C TYR A 252 -1.29 12.24 -2.75
N LEU A 253 -1.14 10.97 -2.35
CA LEU A 253 -0.03 10.54 -1.50
C LEU A 253 1.31 10.65 -2.23
N ALA A 254 1.34 10.57 -3.57
CA ALA A 254 2.53 10.85 -4.36
C ALA A 254 3.07 12.28 -4.19
N ASP A 255 2.23 13.24 -3.76
CA ASP A 255 2.65 14.62 -3.49
C ASP A 255 3.26 14.79 -2.08
N VAL A 256 3.10 13.81 -1.19
CA VAL A 256 3.66 13.87 0.17
C VAL A 256 5.15 13.55 0.11
N PRO A 257 6.04 14.49 0.49
CA PRO A 257 7.48 14.26 0.42
C PRO A 257 7.91 13.03 1.23
N HIS A 258 8.83 12.23 0.67
CA HIS A 258 9.40 11.03 1.27
C HIS A 258 8.49 9.80 1.35
N ILE A 259 7.31 9.80 0.73
CA ILE A 259 6.64 8.54 0.40
C ILE A 259 7.32 7.95 -0.84
N ASP A 260 7.76 6.71 -0.73
CA ASP A 260 8.56 6.02 -1.74
C ASP A 260 7.76 4.98 -2.53
N ALA A 261 6.66 4.49 -1.95
CA ALA A 261 5.70 3.60 -2.62
C ALA A 261 4.32 3.70 -1.97
N VAL A 262 3.26 3.50 -2.76
CA VAL A 262 1.87 3.45 -2.29
C VAL A 262 1.22 2.13 -2.70
N ILE A 263 0.81 1.35 -1.71
CA ILE A 263 -0.12 0.23 -1.93
C ILE A 263 -1.51 0.75 -1.60
N PHE A 264 -2.44 0.60 -2.53
CA PHE A 264 -3.82 1.05 -2.34
C PHE A 264 -4.86 0.02 -2.79
N GLY A 265 -6.14 0.30 -2.54
CA GLY A 265 -7.22 -0.70 -2.51
C GLY A 265 -8.59 -0.08 -2.63
N HIS A 266 -9.58 -0.64 -1.92
CA HIS A 266 -10.91 -0.08 -1.65
C HIS A 266 -11.86 -0.04 -2.86
N SER A 267 -11.40 0.47 -3.99
CA SER A 267 -12.22 0.63 -5.20
C SER A 267 -12.35 -0.65 -6.03
N HIS A 268 -11.66 -1.73 -5.64
CA HIS A 268 -11.64 -3.04 -6.30
C HIS A 268 -11.20 -3.00 -7.78
N ARG A 269 -10.50 -1.93 -8.20
CA ARG A 269 -9.98 -1.82 -9.57
C ARG A 269 -8.55 -2.33 -9.66
N LEU A 270 -7.95 -2.21 -10.84
CA LEU A 270 -6.57 -2.64 -11.08
C LEU A 270 -5.73 -1.41 -11.41
N PHE A 271 -4.63 -1.20 -10.68
CA PHE A 271 -3.61 -0.23 -11.05
C PHE A 271 -2.20 -0.84 -10.94
N PRO A 272 -1.33 -0.65 -11.95
CA PRO A 272 -1.59 0.03 -13.22
C PRO A 272 -2.47 -0.80 -14.19
N ASN A 273 -3.30 -0.14 -14.97
CA ASN A 273 -4.01 -0.74 -16.11
C ASN A 273 -4.40 0.34 -17.16
N LYS A 274 -5.00 -0.08 -18.27
CA LYS A 274 -5.45 0.81 -19.36
C LYS A 274 -6.57 1.80 -18.98
N GLU A 275 -7.28 1.58 -17.88
CA GLU A 275 -8.34 2.47 -17.40
C GLU A 275 -7.77 3.85 -17.05
N PHE A 276 -6.57 3.86 -16.47
CA PHE A 276 -5.89 5.07 -16.02
C PHE A 276 -4.97 5.70 -17.09
N ALA A 277 -5.01 5.23 -18.34
CA ALA A 277 -4.13 5.71 -19.42
C ALA A 277 -4.32 7.19 -19.79
N LYS A 278 -5.46 7.79 -19.41
CA LYS A 278 -5.74 9.22 -19.60
C LYS A 278 -5.45 10.07 -18.36
N SER A 279 -5.02 9.45 -17.26
CA SER A 279 -4.61 10.19 -16.08
C SER A 279 -3.41 11.08 -16.46
N PRO A 280 -3.43 12.38 -16.12
CA PRO A 280 -2.29 13.27 -16.37
C PRO A 280 -1.12 12.96 -15.43
N ASN A 281 -1.34 12.20 -14.37
CA ASN A 281 -0.38 11.93 -13.31
C ASN A 281 0.24 10.53 -13.40
N ALA A 282 -0.41 9.59 -14.11
CA ALA A 282 -0.01 8.20 -14.13
C ALA A 282 0.85 7.84 -15.36
N ASP A 283 1.97 7.14 -15.10
CA ASP A 283 2.70 6.36 -16.09
C ASP A 283 2.29 4.89 -15.93
N ILE A 284 1.44 4.42 -16.84
CA ILE A 284 0.91 3.05 -16.81
C ILE A 284 1.96 2.00 -17.15
N ALA A 285 2.93 2.33 -18.01
CA ALA A 285 3.98 1.39 -18.39
C ALA A 285 4.91 1.10 -17.20
N LYS A 286 5.22 2.14 -16.41
CA LYS A 286 6.04 2.01 -15.21
C LYS A 286 5.24 1.66 -13.95
N GLY A 287 3.93 1.90 -13.96
CA GLY A 287 3.08 1.77 -12.78
C GLY A 287 3.40 2.81 -11.71
N THR A 288 3.51 4.07 -12.12
CA THR A 288 3.83 5.17 -11.20
C THR A 288 2.83 6.29 -11.31
N VAL A 289 2.65 7.04 -10.23
CA VAL A 289 1.91 8.30 -10.19
C VAL A 289 2.89 9.38 -9.76
N LYS A 290 3.10 10.39 -10.61
CA LYS A 290 4.11 11.45 -10.40
C LYS A 290 5.51 10.89 -10.08
N GLY A 291 5.84 9.73 -10.65
CA GLY A 291 7.11 9.03 -10.46
C GLY A 291 7.21 8.15 -9.20
N ILE A 292 6.18 8.11 -8.35
CA ILE A 292 6.11 7.20 -7.20
C ILE A 292 5.42 5.89 -7.64
N PRO A 293 6.03 4.71 -7.42
CA PRO A 293 5.37 3.44 -7.70
C PRO A 293 4.12 3.25 -6.85
N GLU A 294 2.99 3.02 -7.52
CA GLU A 294 1.72 2.77 -6.85
C GLU A 294 1.05 1.52 -7.40
N SER A 295 0.31 0.80 -6.57
CA SER A 295 -0.38 -0.42 -7.03
C SER A 295 -1.67 -0.71 -6.28
N MET A 296 -2.65 -1.23 -7.03
CA MET A 296 -3.93 -1.74 -6.50
C MET A 296 -4.28 -3.06 -7.19
N ALA A 297 -4.30 -4.13 -6.40
CA ALA A 297 -4.41 -5.51 -6.89
C ALA A 297 -5.84 -6.08 -6.88
N GLY A 298 -6.81 -5.29 -7.35
CA GLY A 298 -8.17 -5.80 -7.55
C GLY A 298 -8.84 -6.15 -6.24
N TYR A 299 -9.31 -7.39 -6.12
CA TYR A 299 -10.12 -7.85 -5.00
C TYR A 299 -10.09 -9.38 -4.89
N TRP A 300 -10.46 -9.91 -3.73
CA TRP A 300 -10.61 -11.35 -3.43
C TRP A 300 -9.37 -12.18 -3.77
N ALA A 301 -8.19 -11.55 -3.67
CA ALA A 301 -6.91 -12.11 -4.07
C ALA A 301 -6.85 -12.56 -5.55
N ASN A 302 -7.59 -11.89 -6.45
CA ASN A 302 -7.54 -12.19 -7.89
C ASN A 302 -6.24 -11.72 -8.56
N ASN A 303 -5.51 -10.81 -7.93
CA ASN A 303 -4.18 -10.35 -8.31
C ASN A 303 -3.31 -10.22 -7.07
N ILE A 304 -1.99 -10.09 -7.29
CA ILE A 304 -1.06 -9.53 -6.31
C ILE A 304 -0.37 -8.30 -6.90
N SER A 305 -0.05 -7.34 -6.04
CA SER A 305 0.82 -6.22 -6.38
C SER A 305 2.28 -6.63 -6.24
N VAL A 306 3.12 -6.22 -7.18
CA VAL A 306 4.56 -6.34 -7.10
C VAL A 306 5.18 -4.99 -7.44
N ILE A 307 5.72 -4.33 -6.42
CA ILE A 307 6.52 -3.11 -6.57
C ILE A 307 7.99 -3.48 -6.44
N ASP A 308 8.80 -3.09 -7.42
CA ASP A 308 10.25 -3.23 -7.38
C ASP A 308 10.88 -1.84 -7.23
N LEU A 309 11.70 -1.66 -6.19
CA LEU A 309 12.47 -0.44 -5.93
C LEU A 309 13.95 -0.74 -6.11
N THR A 310 14.66 0.15 -6.80
CA THR A 310 16.13 0.19 -6.82
C THR A 310 16.59 1.24 -5.84
N LEU A 311 17.32 0.83 -4.80
CA LEU A 311 17.86 1.70 -3.76
C LEU A 311 19.36 1.90 -3.98
N ALA A 312 19.83 3.12 -3.78
CA ALA A 312 21.25 3.46 -3.83
C ALA A 312 21.66 4.19 -2.56
N GLN A 313 22.87 3.93 -2.04
CA GLN A 313 23.41 4.75 -0.96
C GLN A 313 24.10 6.01 -1.48
N HIS A 314 23.78 7.15 -0.89
CA HIS A 314 24.49 8.41 -1.13
C HIS A 314 24.78 9.07 0.22
N ASN A 315 26.07 9.32 0.51
CA ASN A 315 26.52 9.90 1.79
C ASN A 315 25.96 9.18 3.03
N GLY A 316 25.94 7.84 2.99
CA GLY A 316 25.45 7.00 4.08
C GLY A 316 23.92 6.97 4.25
N LYS A 317 23.15 7.54 3.32
CA LYS A 317 21.68 7.49 3.31
C LYS A 317 21.18 6.69 2.11
N TRP A 318 20.13 5.90 2.31
CA TRP A 318 19.44 5.24 1.21
C TRP A 318 18.52 6.22 0.48
N LEU A 319 18.51 6.11 -0.85
CA LEU A 319 17.63 6.84 -1.75
C LEU A 319 17.03 5.88 -2.76
N VAL A 320 15.77 6.10 -3.15
CA VAL A 320 15.15 5.37 -4.27
C VAL A 320 15.68 5.97 -5.58
N ALA A 321 16.43 5.18 -6.33
CA ALA A 321 17.00 5.54 -7.62
C ALA A 321 16.09 5.17 -8.80
N ASP A 322 15.26 4.15 -8.64
CA ASP A 322 14.21 3.79 -9.60
C ASP A 322 13.11 3.00 -8.90
N GLY A 323 11.92 2.94 -9.50
CA GLY A 323 10.84 2.12 -8.98
C GLY A 323 9.75 1.86 -10.01
N LYS A 324 9.11 0.70 -9.94
CA LYS A 324 8.00 0.33 -10.81
C LYS A 324 6.98 -0.55 -10.09
N ALA A 325 5.74 -0.53 -10.56
CA ALA A 325 4.68 -1.39 -10.06
C ALA A 325 4.06 -2.21 -11.18
N VAL A 326 3.80 -3.49 -10.90
CA VAL A 326 3.08 -4.39 -11.81
C VAL A 326 2.07 -5.22 -11.04
N LEU A 327 1.04 -5.69 -11.74
CA LEU A 327 0.08 -6.64 -11.22
C LEU A 327 0.38 -8.03 -11.76
N ARG A 328 0.23 -9.05 -10.91
CA ARG A 328 0.27 -10.45 -11.33
C ARG A 328 -1.10 -11.08 -11.10
N PRO A 329 -1.87 -11.37 -12.15
CA PRO A 329 -3.18 -12.00 -12.02
C PRO A 329 -3.04 -13.48 -11.67
N ILE A 330 -3.96 -14.02 -10.87
CA ILE A 330 -4.04 -15.48 -10.64
C ILE A 330 -4.64 -16.23 -11.84
N TYR A 331 -5.34 -15.50 -12.72
CA TYR A 331 -6.05 -16.02 -13.88
C TYR A 331 -5.84 -15.11 -15.10
N ASP A 332 -5.41 -15.70 -16.21
CA ASP A 332 -5.32 -15.02 -17.49
C ASP A 332 -6.71 -15.05 -18.15
N ALA A 333 -7.43 -13.93 -18.04
CA ALA A 333 -8.79 -13.79 -18.55
C ALA A 333 -8.85 -13.83 -20.09
N GLU A 334 -7.81 -13.37 -20.78
CA GLU A 334 -7.75 -13.35 -22.24
C GLU A 334 -7.61 -14.77 -22.80
N ASN A 335 -6.70 -15.54 -22.20
CA ASN A 335 -6.44 -16.92 -22.62
C ASN A 335 -7.27 -17.97 -21.86
N LYS A 336 -8.14 -17.53 -20.96
CA LYS A 336 -9.01 -18.37 -20.11
C LYS A 336 -8.27 -19.50 -19.40
N LYS A 337 -7.06 -19.24 -18.91
CA LYS A 337 -6.18 -20.27 -18.32
C LYS A 337 -5.36 -19.70 -17.16
N ARG A 338 -4.72 -20.58 -16.41
CA ARG A 338 -3.70 -20.17 -15.42
C ARG A 338 -2.49 -19.58 -16.15
N PRO A 339 -1.92 -18.46 -15.68
CA PRO A 339 -0.66 -17.94 -16.23
C PRO A 339 0.42 -19.03 -16.12
N ARG A 340 1.08 -19.36 -17.25
CA ARG A 340 2.22 -20.29 -17.22
C ARG A 340 3.42 -19.60 -16.57
N LYS A 341 4.29 -20.39 -15.92
CA LYS A 341 5.57 -20.03 -15.27
C LYS A 341 6.55 -19.18 -16.09
N ALA A 342 6.24 -18.84 -17.35
CA ALA A 342 7.15 -18.23 -18.33
C ALA A 342 6.48 -17.16 -19.22
N MET A 343 5.47 -16.42 -18.74
CA MET A 343 4.97 -15.21 -19.43
C MET A 343 5.29 -13.93 -18.67
N LEU A 344 6.56 -13.77 -18.26
CA LEU A 344 7.16 -12.46 -17.93
C LEU A 344 8.18 -12.01 -18.99
N ASN A 345 8.20 -12.65 -20.16
CA ASN A 345 8.85 -12.12 -21.36
C ASN A 345 7.84 -11.27 -22.17
N TRP A 346 7.58 -10.05 -21.74
CA TRP A 346 6.97 -8.99 -22.56
C TRP A 346 7.62 -7.66 -22.13
N LEU A 347 8.75 -7.27 -22.76
CA LEU A 347 8.89 -6.43 -23.97
C LEU A 347 8.88 -4.93 -23.59
N HIS A 348 10.05 -4.29 -23.55
CA HIS A 348 10.50 -3.37 -24.61
C HIS A 348 9.41 -2.40 -25.06
N CYS A 349 9.31 -1.29 -24.33
CA CYS A 349 9.39 0.08 -24.85
C CYS A 349 10.09 0.93 -23.77
#